data_AF-A0A497V3I9-F1
#
_entry.id   AF-A0A497V3I9-F1
#
_cell.length_a   1.000
_cell.length_b   1.000
_cell.length_c   1.000
_cell.angle_alpha   90.00
_cell.angle_beta   90.00
_cell.angle_gamma   90.00
#
_symmetry.space_group_name_H-M   'P 1'
#
loop_
_entity.id
_entity.type
_entity.pdbx_description
1 polymer ?
#
loop_
_entity_poly.entity_id
_entity_poly.type
_entity_poly.pdbx_seq_one_letter_code
_entity_poly.pdbx_strand_id
1 'polypeptide(L)'
;MARNFTILWIFYKKILIPALLFSLLISFLLPFSLETFGLSFLLIAPVLHYFIYELRFKSEYYFYAHSGFSRTFLWTGTLLLSLAVKIITLFLL
;
A
#
# COMPACT_ATOMS: atom_id res chain seq x y z
N MET A 1 8.11 20.96 -6.99
CA MET A 1 7.07 19.91 -6.93
C MET A 1 7.55 18.51 -7.33
N ALA A 2 8.19 18.33 -8.50
CA ALA A 2 8.48 16.99 -9.05
C ALA A 2 9.24 16.04 -8.09
N ARG A 3 10.24 16.55 -7.36
CA ARG A 3 11.04 15.75 -6.40
C ARG A 3 10.19 15.10 -5.30
N ASN A 4 9.21 15.81 -4.76
CA ASN A 4 8.36 15.33 -3.67
C ASN A 4 7.46 14.19 -4.16
N PHE A 5 6.97 14.29 -5.39
CA PHE A 5 6.18 13.24 -6.02
C PHE A 5 7.03 11.98 -6.28
N THR A 6 8.26 12.14 -6.75
CA THR A 6 9.20 11.00 -6.94
C THR A 6 9.49 10.28 -5.63
N ILE A 7 9.69 11.01 -4.53
CA ILE A 7 9.94 10.42 -3.20
C ILE A 7 8.73 9.61 -2.73
N LEU A 8 7.51 10.14 -2.86
CA LEU A 8 6.29 9.40 -2.54
C LEU A 8 6.11 8.18 -3.44
N TRP A 9 6.41 8.30 -4.73
CA TRP A 9 6.33 7.18 -5.66
C TRP A 9 7.26 6.03 -5.25
N ILE A 10 8.50 6.34 -4.84
CA ILE A 10 9.44 5.34 -4.33
C ILE A 10 8.90 4.65 -3.08
N PHE A 11 8.29 5.42 -2.17
CA PHE A 11 7.64 4.89 -0.97
C PHE A 11 6.53 3.90 -1.32
N TYR A 12 5.55 4.34 -2.13
CA TYR A 12 4.40 3.49 -2.47
C TYR A 12 4.79 2.30 -3.34
N LYS A 13 5.80 2.42 -4.22
CA LYS A 13 6.26 1.30 -5.04
C LYS A 13 6.75 0.11 -4.20
N LYS A 14 7.42 0.38 -3.08
CA LYS A 14 7.88 -0.68 -2.15
C LYS A 14 6.73 -1.41 -1.46
N ILE A 15 5.58 -0.75 -1.23
CA ILE A 15 4.38 -1.36 -0.63
C ILE A 15 3.52 -2.04 -1.70
N LEU A 16 3.32 -1.36 -2.84
CA LEU A 16 2.41 -1.79 -3.90
C LEU A 16 2.82 -3.12 -4.54
N ILE A 17 4.10 -3.30 -4.85
CA ILE A 17 4.56 -4.52 -5.52
C ILE A 17 4.29 -5.77 -4.64
N PRO A 18 4.73 -5.81 -3.36
CA PRO A 18 4.39 -6.94 -2.52
C PRO A 18 2.89 -7.04 -2.23
N ALA A 19 2.18 -5.91 -2.05
CA ALA A 19 0.75 -5.93 -1.76
C ALA A 19 -0.05 -6.59 -2.87
N LEU A 20 0.27 -6.26 -4.12
CA LEU A 20 -0.36 -6.84 -5.29
C LEU A 20 -0.04 -8.33 -5.42
N LEU A 21 1.22 -8.74 -5.19
CA LEU A 21 1.61 -10.15 -5.25
C LEU A 21 0.89 -10.98 -4.18
N PHE A 22 0.88 -10.52 -2.93
CA PHE A 22 0.22 -11.23 -1.83
C PHE A 22 -1.30 -11.23 -1.97
N SER A 23 -1.91 -10.13 -2.41
CA SER A 23 -3.37 -10.09 -2.63
C SER A 23 -3.79 -11.01 -3.76
N LEU A 24 -3.01 -11.08 -4.84
CA LEU A 24 -3.24 -11.98 -5.96
C LEU A 24 -3.07 -13.44 -5.52
N LEU A 25 -2.00 -13.78 -4.78
CA LEU A 25 -1.84 -15.12 -4.19
C LEU A 25 -3.02 -15.53 -3.33
N ILE A 26 -3.47 -14.67 -2.40
CA ILE A 26 -4.62 -14.96 -1.53
C ILE A 26 -5.90 -15.14 -2.36
N SER A 27 -6.07 -14.36 -3.43
CA SER A 27 -7.22 -14.49 -4.33
C SER A 27 -7.22 -15.81 -5.11
N PHE A 28 -6.06 -16.40 -5.35
CA PHE A 28 -5.95 -17.75 -5.96
C PHE A 28 -6.20 -18.87 -4.95
N LEU A 29 -5.91 -18.66 -3.66
CA LEU A 29 -6.21 -19.63 -2.61
C LEU A 29 -7.72 -19.69 -2.27
N LEU A 30 -8.43 -18.57 -2.47
CA LEU A 30 -9.87 -18.44 -2.31
C LEU A 30 -10.58 -18.62 -3.67
N PRO A 31 -11.92 -18.72 -3.71
CA PRO A 31 -12.65 -18.57 -4.96
C PRO A 31 -12.26 -17.24 -5.63
N PHE A 32 -11.64 -17.33 -6.81
CA PHE A 32 -11.10 -16.17 -7.50
C PHE A 32 -12.23 -15.23 -7.92
N SER A 33 -12.23 -14.03 -7.37
CA SER A 33 -13.17 -12.96 -7.73
C SER A 33 -12.48 -11.61 -7.58
N LEU A 34 -12.94 -10.60 -8.32
CA LEU A 34 -12.43 -9.24 -8.18
C LEU A 34 -12.71 -8.67 -6.78
N GLU A 35 -13.80 -9.12 -6.15
CA GLU A 35 -14.16 -8.74 -4.80
C GLU A 35 -13.14 -9.24 -3.76
N THR A 36 -12.76 -10.53 -3.85
CA THR A 36 -11.77 -11.15 -2.96
C THR A 36 -10.39 -10.52 -3.15
N PHE A 37 -10.01 -10.18 -4.38
CA PHE A 37 -8.78 -9.43 -4.65
C PHE A 37 -8.78 -8.04 -4.01
N GLY A 38 -9.84 -7.27 -4.22
CA GLY A 38 -9.98 -5.94 -3.65
C GLY A 38 -9.92 -5.97 -2.12
N LEU A 39 -10.58 -6.94 -1.49
CA LEU A 39 -10.59 -7.11 -0.03
C LEU A 39 -9.21 -7.52 0.49
N SER A 40 -8.56 -8.45 -0.21
CA SER A 40 -7.22 -8.90 0.14
C SER A 40 -6.23 -7.74 0.08
N PHE A 41 -6.26 -6.94 -0.99
CA PHE A 41 -5.41 -5.76 -1.13
C PHE A 41 -5.66 -4.71 -0.05
N LEU A 42 -6.93 -4.46 0.30
CA LEU A 42 -7.34 -3.55 1.37
C LEU A 42 -6.66 -3.88 2.70
N LEU A 43 -6.58 -5.17 3.04
CA LEU A 43 -6.01 -5.66 4.30
C LEU A 43 -4.48 -5.77 4.25
N ILE A 44 -3.93 -6.24 3.13
CA ILE A 44 -2.50 -6.55 2.99
C ILE A 44 -1.66 -5.29 2.88
N ALA A 45 -2.13 -4.25 2.18
CA ALA A 45 -1.34 -3.03 1.99
C ALA A 45 -0.99 -2.33 3.32
N PRO A 46 -1.92 -2.13 4.28
CA PRO A 46 -1.61 -1.63 5.62
C PRO A 46 -0.65 -2.55 6.41
N VAL A 47 -0.82 -3.87 6.31
CA VAL A 47 0.06 -4.83 6.99
C VAL A 47 1.48 -4.74 6.45
N LEU A 48 1.64 -4.64 5.13
CA LEU A 48 2.96 -4.49 4.50
C LEU A 48 3.57 -3.13 4.79
N HIS A 49 2.78 -2.06 4.86
CA HIS A 49 3.26 -0.76 5.31
C HIS A 49 3.90 -0.89 6.69
N TYR A 50 3.16 -1.46 7.65
CA TYR A 50 3.68 -1.70 8.99
C TYR A 50 4.94 -2.56 8.96
N PHE A 51 4.91 -3.70 8.26
CA PHE A 51 6.05 -4.61 8.21
C PHE A 51 7.31 -3.97 7.60
N ILE A 52 7.16 -3.26 6.47
CA ILE A 52 8.29 -2.66 5.75
C ILE A 52 8.84 -1.48 6.54
N TYR A 53 8.00 -0.55 6.99
CA TYR A 53 8.47 0.73 7.52
C TYR A 53 8.50 0.79 9.04
N GLU A 54 7.60 0.12 9.76
CA GLU A 54 7.61 0.10 11.22
C GLU A 54 8.47 -1.03 11.80
N LEU A 55 8.70 -2.14 11.08
CA LEU A 55 9.55 -3.22 11.59
C LEU A 55 10.92 -3.27 10.93
N ARG A 56 10.98 -3.38 9.59
CA ARG A 56 12.22 -3.69 8.87
C ARG A 56 13.09 -2.48 8.57
N PHE A 57 12.50 -1.40 8.07
CA PHE A 57 13.20 -0.22 7.56
C PHE A 57 12.79 1.06 8.31
N LYS A 58 12.82 1.01 9.64
CA LYS A 58 12.52 2.16 10.52
C LYS A 58 13.33 3.41 10.19
N SER A 59 14.56 3.24 9.70
CA SER A 59 15.44 4.35 9.29
C SER A 59 14.88 5.13 8.10
N GLU A 60 14.20 4.47 7.17
CA GLU A 60 13.62 5.13 6.00
C GLU A 60 12.49 6.09 6.40
N TYR A 61 11.76 5.82 7.48
CA TYR A 61 10.77 6.74 8.00
C TYR A 61 11.35 8.09 8.38
N TYR A 62 12.58 8.12 8.92
CA TYR A 62 13.26 9.38 9.21
C TYR A 62 13.66 10.11 7.94
N PHE A 63 14.04 9.40 6.86
CA PHE A 63 14.31 10.03 5.56
C PHE A 63 13.06 10.71 4.98
N TYR A 64 11.90 10.04 5.02
CA TYR A 64 10.66 10.63 4.53
C TYR A 64 10.18 11.80 5.42
N ALA A 65 10.39 11.71 6.74
CA ALA A 65 10.12 12.81 7.67
C ALA A 65 10.98 14.04 7.38
N HIS A 66 12.29 13.88 7.14
CA HIS A 66 13.17 14.98 6.72
C HIS A 66 12.80 15.54 5.34
N SER A 67 12.18 14.73 4.49
CA SER A 67 11.68 15.15 3.18
C SER A 67 10.33 15.90 3.24
N GLY A 68 9.73 16.05 4.44
CA GLY A 68 8.49 16.78 4.66
C GLY A 68 7.22 15.92 4.76
N PHE A 69 7.34 14.58 4.78
CA PHE A 69 6.20 13.68 4.90
C PHE A 69 6.07 13.12 6.31
N SER A 70 4.97 13.43 6.99
CA SER A 70 4.69 12.85 8.30
C SER A 70 4.31 11.38 8.19
N ARG A 71 4.51 10.63 9.28
CA ARG A 71 4.10 9.22 9.35
C ARG A 71 2.60 9.05 9.14
N THR A 72 1.81 9.94 9.76
CA THR A 72 0.35 9.95 9.62
C THR A 72 -0.08 10.20 8.18
N PHE A 73 0.58 11.11 7.47
CA PHE A 73 0.29 11.36 6.06
C PHE A 73 0.52 10.11 5.19
N LEU A 74 1.63 9.41 5.41
CA LEU A 74 1.97 8.19 4.67
C LEU A 74 0.97 7.07 4.99
N TRP A 75 0.60 6.88 6.25
CA TRP A 75 -0.41 5.90 6.67
C TRP A 75 -1.77 6.19 6.07
N THR A 76 -2.25 7.42 6.16
CA THR A 76 -3.52 7.85 5.56
C THR A 76 -3.52 7.61 4.06
N GLY A 77 -2.43 7.94 3.37
CA GLY A 77 -2.32 7.69 1.93
C GLY A 77 -2.31 6.19 1.58
N THR A 78 -1.70 5.32 2.39
CA THR A 78 -1.81 3.86 2.20
C THR A 78 -3.24 3.36 2.39
N LEU A 79 -3.94 3.83 3.42
CA LEU A 79 -5.34 3.45 3.67
C LEU A 79 -6.27 3.94 2.55
N LEU A 80 -6.08 5.18 2.09
CA LEU A 80 -6.84 5.73 0.97
C LEU A 80 -6.56 4.98 -0.33
N LEU A 81 -5.29 4.63 -0.60
CA LEU A 81 -4.90 3.87 -1.78
C LEU A 81 -5.52 2.47 -1.76
N SER A 82 -5.47 1.78 -0.63
CA SER A 82 -6.01 0.43 -0.51
C SER A 82 -7.54 0.42 -0.58
N LEU A 83 -8.20 1.44 -0.02
CA LEU A 83 -9.63 1.68 -0.16
C LEU A 83 -10.02 2.02 -1.61
N ALA A 84 -9.25 2.87 -2.30
CA ALA A 84 -9.48 3.18 -3.70
C ALA A 84 -9.43 1.92 -4.57
N VAL A 85 -8.46 1.02 -4.34
CA VAL A 85 -8.39 -0.26 -5.05
C VAL A 85 -9.60 -1.13 -4.76
N LYS A 86 -10.06 -1.22 -3.51
CA LYS A 86 -11.29 -1.97 -3.16
C LYS A 86 -12.52 -1.39 -3.86
N ILE A 87 -12.64 -0.07 -3.94
CA ILE A 87 -13.75 0.59 -4.63
C ILE A 87 -13.69 0.33 -6.14
N ILE A 88 -12.53 0.49 -6.77
CA ILE A 88 -12.34 0.24 -8.21
C ILE A 88 -12.70 -1.20 -8.57
N THR A 89 -12.23 -2.17 -7.76
CA THR A 89 -12.53 -3.59 -7.97
C THR A 89 -14.00 -3.93 -7.76
N LEU A 90 -14.72 -3.19 -6.90
CA LEU A 90 -16.16 -3.30 -6.75
C LEU A 90 -16.92 -2.81 -7.98
N PHE A 91 -16.49 -1.71 -8.60
CA PHE A 91 -17.12 -1.15 -9.82
C PHE A 91 -16.83 -1.97 -11.10
N LEU A 92 -15.80 -2.81 -11.08
CA LEU A 92 -15.42 -3.67 -12.20
C LEU A 92 -16.19 -5.01 -12.23
N LEU A 93 -17.02 -5.26 -11.22
CA LEU A 93 -17.81 -6.49 -11.03
C LEU A 93 -19.25 -6.24 -11.50
#